data_AF-A0A374P6V2-F1
#
_entry.id   AF-A0A374P6V2-F1
#
_cell.length_a   1.000
_cell.length_b   1.000
_cell.length_c   1.000
_cell.angle_alpha   90.00
_cell.angle_beta   90.00
_cell.angle_gamma   90.00
#
_symmetry.space_group_name_H-M   'P 1'
#
loop_
_entity.id
_entity.type
_entity.pdbx_description
1 polymer ?
#
loop_
_entity_poly.entity_id
_entity_poly.type
_entity_poly.pdbx_seq_one_letter_code
_entity_poly.pdbx_strand_id
1 'polypeptide(L)'
;MKKTLKVFTFLLALMSLTIMICAVSFAAEKEKQTFVTKAGYTITIEEAETDEPSLYADPDQTVVKPYNLTITDRNGVKIGVYTAKFTGLYSRVDRTSQMLDVTVSKKSGSATYVSWQTHTDAEDGFATFYVLGEYFGTLTGHISYTGSFTFDFSE
;
A
#
# COMPACT_ATOMS: atom_id res chain seq x y z
N MET A 1 -8.14 -46.93 31.18
CA MET A 1 -7.35 -45.67 31.24
C MET A 1 -6.43 -45.40 30.04
N LYS A 2 -5.78 -46.40 29.41
CA LYS A 2 -4.80 -46.12 28.32
C LYS A 2 -5.39 -45.60 26.99
N LYS A 3 -6.66 -45.91 26.67
CA LYS A 3 -7.30 -45.47 25.41
C LYS A 3 -7.78 -44.02 25.46
N THR A 4 -8.36 -43.59 26.58
CA THR A 4 -8.85 -42.22 26.78
C THR A 4 -7.72 -41.18 26.78
N LEU A 5 -6.54 -41.54 27.33
CA LEU A 5 -5.37 -40.64 27.32
C LEU A 5 -4.87 -40.35 25.90
N LYS A 6 -4.82 -41.37 25.02
CA LYS A 6 -4.40 -41.20 23.60
C LYS A 6 -5.34 -40.32 22.79
N VAL A 7 -6.65 -40.43 23.03
CA VAL A 7 -7.67 -39.61 22.37
C VAL A 7 -7.54 -38.14 22.79
N PHE A 8 -7.28 -37.89 24.08
CA PHE A 8 -7.08 -36.55 24.60
C PHE A 8 -5.81 -35.88 24.05
N THR A 9 -4.71 -36.62 23.94
CA THR A 9 -3.46 -36.12 23.34
C THR A 9 -3.62 -35.83 21.85
N PHE A 10 -4.40 -36.64 21.12
CA PHE A 10 -4.69 -36.41 19.71
C PHE A 10 -5.56 -35.17 19.48
N LEU A 11 -6.56 -34.93 20.33
CA LEU A 11 -7.39 -33.72 20.30
C LEU A 11 -6.58 -32.46 20.63
N LEU A 12 -5.66 -32.51 21.61
CA LEU A 12 -4.75 -31.39 21.89
C LEU A 12 -3.78 -31.11 20.73
N ALA A 13 -3.27 -32.15 20.07
CA ALA A 13 -2.41 -31.99 18.89
C ALA A 13 -3.18 -31.37 17.71
N LEU A 14 -4.45 -31.74 17.52
CA LEU A 14 -5.29 -31.18 16.47
C LEU A 14 -5.69 -29.72 16.75
N MET A 15 -5.95 -29.38 18.02
CA MET A 15 -6.24 -28.00 18.43
C MET A 15 -4.99 -27.10 18.35
N SER A 16 -3.80 -27.60 18.68
CA SER A 16 -2.55 -26.83 18.48
C SER A 16 -2.21 -26.63 17.01
N LEU A 17 -2.47 -27.61 16.14
CA LEU A 17 -2.28 -27.47 14.69
C LEU A 17 -3.23 -26.43 14.07
N THR A 18 -4.49 -26.38 14.54
CA THR A 18 -5.46 -25.38 14.06
C THR A 18 -5.17 -23.97 14.56
N ILE A 19 -4.67 -23.80 15.79
CA ILE A 19 -4.20 -22.50 16.28
C ILE A 19 -2.97 -22.02 15.49
N MET A 20 -2.07 -22.94 15.10
CA MET A 20 -0.91 -22.61 14.27
C MET A 20 -1.33 -22.20 12.84
N ILE A 21 -2.37 -22.82 12.25
CA ILE A 21 -2.92 -22.41 10.95
C ILE A 21 -3.55 -21.00 11.02
N CYS A 22 -4.28 -20.67 12.09
CA CYS A 22 -4.82 -19.32 12.28
C CYS A 22 -3.71 -18.26 12.46
N ALA A 23 -2.58 -18.61 13.10
CA ALA A 23 -1.47 -17.69 13.28
C ALA A 23 -0.71 -17.36 11.97
N VAL A 24 -0.70 -18.27 10.99
CA VAL A 24 -0.13 -17.99 9.65
C VAL A 24 -1.07 -17.14 8.78
N SER A 25 -2.37 -17.12 9.08
CA SER A 25 -3.35 -16.26 8.39
C SER A 25 -3.33 -14.81 8.84
N PHE A 26 -2.60 -14.47 9.92
CA PHE A 26 -2.38 -13.10 10.38
C PHE A 26 -1.02 -12.53 9.96
N ALA A 27 -0.37 -13.09 8.93
CA ALA A 27 0.51 -12.28 8.11
C ALA A 27 -0.39 -11.26 7.42
N ALA A 28 -0.40 -10.02 7.93
CA ALA A 28 -1.19 -8.92 7.39
C ALA A 28 -1.10 -8.93 5.86
N GLU A 29 -2.18 -9.34 5.20
CA GLU A 29 -2.26 -9.35 3.74
C GLU A 29 -2.05 -7.91 3.30
N LYS A 30 -0.87 -7.62 2.74
CA LYS A 30 -0.49 -6.27 2.33
C LYS A 30 -1.53 -5.78 1.37
N GLU A 31 -2.06 -4.59 1.64
CA GLU A 31 -3.14 -4.04 0.84
C GLU A 31 -2.64 -3.84 -0.60
N LYS A 32 -3.19 -4.65 -1.51
CA LYS A 32 -2.90 -4.62 -2.94
C LYS A 32 -4.12 -4.06 -3.65
N GLN A 33 -3.93 -2.91 -4.30
CA GLN A 33 -4.96 -2.29 -5.12
C GLN A 33 -4.55 -2.35 -6.59
N THR A 34 -5.50 -2.49 -7.49
CA THR A 34 -5.25 -2.55 -8.94
C THR A 34 -6.29 -1.73 -9.67
N PHE A 35 -5.82 -0.81 -10.49
CA PHE A 35 -6.65 0.07 -11.30
C PHE A 35 -6.37 -0.20 -12.78
N VAL A 36 -7.43 -0.29 -13.58
CA VAL A 36 -7.35 -0.54 -15.02
C VAL A 36 -7.96 0.65 -15.72
N THR A 37 -7.19 1.22 -16.65
CA THR A 37 -7.61 2.42 -17.37
C THR A 37 -8.43 2.13 -18.63
N LYS A 38 -9.17 3.12 -19.14
CA LYS A 38 -9.90 3.03 -20.42
C LYS A 38 -8.98 2.72 -21.59
N ALA A 39 -7.73 3.20 -21.54
CA ALA A 39 -6.71 2.93 -22.55
C ALA A 39 -6.05 1.53 -22.42
N GLY A 40 -6.45 0.74 -21.41
CA GLY A 40 -6.03 -0.64 -21.20
C GLY A 40 -4.75 -0.81 -20.37
N TYR A 41 -4.16 0.27 -19.88
CA TYR A 41 -3.02 0.18 -18.95
C TYR A 41 -3.51 -0.20 -17.56
N THR A 42 -2.69 -0.95 -16.82
CA THR A 42 -2.97 -1.34 -15.44
C THR A 42 -1.91 -0.77 -14.51
N ILE A 43 -2.34 -0.22 -13.39
CA ILE A 43 -1.48 0.19 -12.27
C ILE A 43 -1.82 -0.65 -11.04
N THR A 44 -0.82 -1.36 -10.54
CA THR A 44 -0.90 -2.12 -9.29
C THR A 44 -0.11 -1.38 -8.22
N ILE A 45 -0.74 -1.21 -7.05
CA ILE A 45 -0.20 -0.52 -5.89
C ILE A 45 -0.15 -1.51 -4.73
N GLU A 46 1.02 -1.65 -4.13
CA GLU A 46 1.24 -2.54 -2.99
C GLU A 46 2.03 -1.77 -1.92
N GLU A 47 1.56 -1.78 -0.68
CA GLU A 47 2.33 -1.21 0.44
C GLU A 47 3.71 -1.87 0.51
N ALA A 48 4.77 -1.06 0.51
CA ALA A 48 6.13 -1.56 0.60
C ALA A 48 6.46 -1.90 2.07
N GLU A 49 7.37 -2.86 2.28
CA GLU A 49 7.85 -3.14 3.63
C GLU A 49 8.55 -1.90 4.17
N THR A 50 8.16 -1.49 5.37
CA THR A 50 8.86 -0.46 6.13
C THR A 50 9.33 -1.10 7.43
N ASP A 51 10.60 -0.85 7.77
CA ASP A 51 11.18 -1.25 9.06
C ASP A 51 10.88 -0.21 10.17
N GLU A 52 10.13 0.85 9.86
CA GLU A 52 9.86 1.93 10.82
C GLU A 52 8.79 1.54 11.84
N PRO A 53 9.04 1.75 13.16
CA PRO A 53 8.09 1.42 14.20
C PRO A 53 6.88 2.35 14.15
N SER A 54 5.68 1.78 14.28
CA SER A 54 4.45 2.52 14.54
C SER A 54 4.54 3.21 15.91
N LEU A 55 4.81 4.52 15.93
CA LEU A 55 4.93 5.28 17.18
C LEU A 55 3.57 5.87 17.57
N TYR A 56 2.78 5.12 18.34
CA TYR A 56 1.56 5.64 18.97
C TYR A 56 1.91 6.36 20.29
N ALA A 57 2.24 7.64 20.25
CA ALA A 57 2.37 8.45 21.49
C ALA A 57 2.09 9.95 21.36
N ASP A 58 2.24 10.58 20.19
CA ASP A 58 2.06 12.04 20.04
C ASP A 58 0.71 12.40 19.38
N PRO A 59 0.00 13.48 19.81
CA PRO A 59 -1.19 13.99 19.13
C PRO A 59 -0.97 14.39 17.68
N ASP A 60 0.17 14.98 17.33
CA ASP A 60 0.52 15.35 15.95
C ASP A 60 1.57 14.39 15.40
N GLN A 61 1.22 13.63 14.36
CA GLN A 61 2.12 12.62 13.82
C GLN A 61 2.33 12.79 12.32
N THR A 62 3.60 12.86 11.94
CA THR A 62 4.00 12.69 10.54
C THR A 62 4.16 11.20 10.26
N VAL A 63 3.43 10.70 9.27
CA VAL A 63 3.54 9.33 8.78
C VAL A 63 4.03 9.34 7.35
N VAL A 64 4.95 8.44 7.08
CA VAL A 64 5.54 8.22 5.78
C VAL A 64 5.24 6.79 5.37
N LYS A 65 4.57 6.61 4.23
CA LYS A 65 4.30 5.28 3.68
C LYS A 65 4.84 5.14 2.25
N PRO A 66 5.76 4.20 2.01
CA PRO A 66 6.18 3.83 0.67
C PRO A 66 5.23 2.78 0.05
N TYR A 67 5.00 2.91 -1.25
CA TYR A 67 4.18 2.01 -2.06
C TYR A 67 4.92 1.62 -3.33
N ASN A 68 4.88 0.33 -3.64
CA ASN A 68 5.39 -0.21 -4.89
C ASN A 68 4.33 -0.07 -5.97
N LEU A 69 4.68 0.63 -7.05
CA LEU A 69 3.83 0.77 -8.22
C LEU A 69 4.38 -0.11 -9.34
N THR A 70 3.53 -0.94 -9.93
CA THR A 70 3.83 -1.65 -11.18
C THR A 70 2.85 -1.20 -12.25
N ILE A 71 3.37 -0.75 -13.38
CA ILE A 71 2.57 -0.32 -14.53
C ILE A 71 2.78 -1.31 -15.68
N THR A 72 1.68 -1.84 -16.20
CA THR A 72 1.65 -2.72 -17.38
C THR A 72 0.83 -2.10 -18.50
N ASP A 73 1.24 -2.36 -19.74
CA ASP A 73 0.48 -1.96 -20.93
C ASP A 73 -0.75 -2.87 -21.17
N ARG A 74 -1.50 -2.54 -22.22
CA ARG A 74 -2.71 -3.28 -22.65
C ARG A 74 -2.46 -4.75 -23.02
N ASN A 75 -1.22 -5.14 -23.25
CA ASN A 75 -0.83 -6.51 -23.58
C ASN A 75 -0.29 -7.25 -22.35
N GLY A 76 -0.30 -6.63 -21.17
CA GLY A 76 0.26 -7.17 -19.93
C GLY A 76 1.78 -7.04 -19.83
N VAL A 77 2.43 -6.30 -20.74
CA VAL A 77 3.87 -6.06 -20.68
C VAL A 77 4.17 -5.03 -19.59
N LYS A 78 5.09 -5.36 -18.68
CA LYS A 78 5.55 -4.44 -17.64
C LYS A 78 6.37 -3.31 -18.26
N ILE A 79 5.85 -2.09 -18.18
CA ILE A 79 6.48 -0.88 -18.75
C ILE A 79 7.11 0.01 -17.69
N GLY A 80 6.89 -0.27 -16.41
CA GLY A 80 7.57 0.46 -15.33
C GLY A 80 7.33 -0.11 -13.94
N VAL A 81 8.33 0.08 -13.06
CA VAL A 81 8.23 -0.19 -11.63
C VAL A 81 8.74 1.02 -10.85
N TYR A 82 7.93 1.51 -9.93
CA TYR A 82 8.22 2.75 -9.20
C TYR A 82 7.99 2.53 -7.71
N THR A 83 8.57 3.43 -6.92
CA THR A 83 8.21 3.62 -5.52
C THR A 83 7.55 4.99 -5.42
N ALA A 84 6.32 5.04 -4.93
CA ALA A 84 5.68 6.27 -4.49
C ALA A 84 5.76 6.37 -2.98
N LYS A 85 6.10 7.55 -2.45
CA LYS A 85 6.20 7.80 -1.01
C LYS A 85 5.27 8.95 -0.68
N PHE A 86 4.26 8.65 0.13
CA PHE A 86 3.28 9.62 0.61
C PHE A 86 3.63 9.99 2.05
N THR A 87 3.75 11.29 2.32
CA THR A 87 4.03 11.84 3.65
C THR A 87 2.84 12.69 4.08
N GLY A 88 2.25 12.35 5.22
CA GLY A 88 1.07 13.05 5.74
C GLY A 88 1.24 13.38 7.22
N LEU A 89 0.59 14.46 7.65
CA LEU A 89 0.41 14.86 9.04
C LEU A 89 -1.01 14.52 9.48
N TYR A 90 -1.18 13.98 10.68
CA TYR A 90 -2.51 13.71 11.24
C TYR A 90 -2.57 13.96 12.75
N SER A 91 -3.76 14.35 13.24
CA SER A 91 -4.09 14.42 14.66
C SER A 91 -5.40 13.73 14.98
N ARG A 92 -5.34 12.71 15.84
CA ARG A 92 -6.56 12.03 16.34
C ARG A 92 -7.34 12.89 17.31
N VAL A 93 -6.65 13.78 18.03
CA VAL A 93 -7.24 14.65 19.06
C VAL A 93 -8.01 15.77 18.40
N ASP A 94 -7.38 16.47 17.44
CA ASP A 94 -7.96 17.62 16.75
C ASP A 94 -8.80 17.23 15.54
N ARG A 95 -8.74 15.94 15.15
CA ARG A 95 -9.42 15.36 13.98
C ARG A 95 -9.03 16.05 12.67
N THR A 96 -7.75 16.40 12.55
CA THR A 96 -7.18 17.04 11.37
C THR A 96 -6.24 16.09 10.64
N SER A 97 -6.09 16.29 9.33
CA SER A 97 -5.08 15.62 8.52
C SER A 97 -4.67 16.52 7.36
N GLN A 98 -3.45 16.31 6.87
CA GLN A 98 -2.90 17.06 5.75
C GLN A 98 -1.86 16.23 5.00
N MET A 99 -1.85 16.32 3.68
CA MET A 99 -0.77 15.78 2.87
C MET A 99 0.38 16.78 2.77
N LEU A 100 1.58 16.34 3.15
CA LEU A 100 2.77 17.19 3.20
C LEU A 100 3.62 17.04 1.93
N ASP A 101 3.81 15.81 1.46
CA ASP A 101 4.67 15.52 0.31
C ASP A 101 4.26 14.23 -0.41
N VAL A 102 4.49 14.22 -1.71
CA VAL A 102 4.42 13.03 -2.56
C VAL A 102 5.63 13.00 -3.45
N THR A 103 6.39 11.92 -3.37
CA THR A 103 7.52 11.66 -4.27
C THR A 103 7.35 10.35 -4.99
N VAL A 104 7.81 10.31 -6.24
CA VAL A 104 7.85 9.08 -7.03
C VAL A 104 9.25 8.91 -7.61
N SER A 105 9.78 7.69 -7.51
CA SER A 105 11.11 7.34 -8.01
C SER A 105 11.09 6.01 -8.76
N LYS A 106 11.93 5.88 -9.79
CA LYS A 106 12.17 4.61 -10.50
C LYS A 106 12.85 3.59 -9.59
N LYS A 107 12.41 2.33 -9.66
CA LYS A 107 13.21 1.20 -9.14
C LYS A 107 14.27 0.77 -10.14
N SER A 108 15.34 0.14 -9.64
CA SER A 108 16.37 -0.48 -10.49
C SER A 108 15.74 -1.46 -11.49
N GLY A 109 16.21 -1.44 -12.75
CA GLY A 109 15.68 -2.28 -13.83
C GLY A 109 14.38 -1.78 -14.47
N SER A 110 13.90 -0.58 -14.13
CA SER A 110 12.68 -0.02 -14.70
C SER A 110 12.92 0.68 -16.04
N ALA A 111 12.02 0.46 -16.99
CA ALA A 111 12.06 1.14 -18.27
C ALA A 111 11.66 2.62 -18.17
N THR A 112 12.15 3.44 -19.09
CA THR A 112 11.97 4.91 -19.10
C THR A 112 10.75 5.38 -19.90
N TYR A 113 9.69 4.58 -19.98
CA TYR A 113 8.49 4.93 -20.74
C TYR A 113 7.54 5.86 -19.96
N VAL A 114 7.53 5.75 -18.63
CA VAL A 114 6.65 6.53 -17.77
C VAL A 114 7.42 7.68 -17.13
N SER A 115 6.80 8.86 -17.19
CA SER A 115 7.18 10.05 -16.45
C SER A 115 6.04 10.46 -15.52
N TRP A 116 6.31 11.30 -14.54
CA TRP A 116 5.33 11.69 -13.54
C TRP A 116 5.55 13.12 -13.05
N GLN A 117 4.50 13.67 -12.46
CA GLN A 117 4.51 14.92 -11.71
C GLN A 117 3.80 14.69 -10.38
N THR A 118 4.28 15.33 -9.32
CA THR A 118 3.67 15.24 -8.00
C THR A 118 3.36 16.61 -7.44
N HIS A 119 2.29 16.69 -6.66
CA HIS A 119 1.95 17.85 -5.85
C HIS A 119 1.07 17.44 -4.67
N THR A 120 0.84 18.36 -3.75
CA THR A 120 -0.12 18.22 -2.65
C THR A 120 -1.13 19.36 -2.72
N ASP A 121 -2.35 19.09 -2.27
CA ASP A 121 -3.38 20.11 -2.04
C ASP A 121 -4.19 19.72 -0.80
N ALA A 122 -4.07 20.53 0.26
CA ALA A 122 -4.70 20.29 1.55
C ALA A 122 -4.55 18.84 2.05
N GLU A 123 -5.63 18.06 2.01
CA GLU A 123 -5.72 16.70 2.56
C GLU A 123 -5.24 15.63 1.58
N ASP A 124 -4.91 16.01 0.33
CA ASP A 124 -4.64 15.07 -0.75
C ASP A 124 -3.25 15.27 -1.36
N GLY A 125 -2.65 14.15 -1.77
CA GLY A 125 -1.40 14.07 -2.47
C GLY A 125 -1.59 13.41 -3.83
N PHE A 126 -0.95 13.95 -4.85
CA PHE A 126 -1.21 13.56 -6.23
C PHE A 126 0.08 13.09 -6.91
N ALA A 127 0.00 11.97 -7.61
CA ALA A 127 1.01 11.50 -8.54
C ALA A 127 0.36 11.30 -9.92
N THR A 128 0.60 12.24 -10.82
CA THR A 128 0.10 12.21 -12.20
C THR A 128 1.12 11.55 -13.10
N PHE A 129 0.69 10.56 -13.89
CA PHE A 129 1.54 9.72 -14.71
C PHE A 129 1.31 9.95 -16.20
N TYR A 130 2.39 9.88 -16.96
CA TYR A 130 2.40 10.02 -18.41
C TYR A 130 3.20 8.90 -19.05
N VAL A 131 2.63 8.21 -20.04
CA VAL A 131 3.31 7.19 -20.85
C VAL A 131 3.73 7.83 -22.17
N LEU A 132 5.04 7.85 -22.46
CA LEU A 132 5.58 8.50 -23.66
C LEU A 132 5.16 9.97 -23.84
N GLY A 133 4.85 10.67 -22.74
CA GLY A 133 4.39 12.05 -22.74
C GLY A 133 2.87 12.23 -22.82
N GLU A 134 2.11 11.16 -23.04
CA GLU A 134 0.64 11.20 -23.01
C GLU A 134 0.14 10.92 -21.59
N TYR A 135 -0.83 11.73 -21.14
CA TYR A 135 -1.45 11.57 -19.83
C TYR A 135 -2.14 10.20 -19.74
N PHE A 136 -1.84 9.48 -18.67
CA PHE A 136 -2.33 8.13 -18.41
C PHE A 136 -3.27 8.09 -17.19
N GLY A 137 -3.09 8.96 -16.21
CA GLY A 137 -3.96 9.07 -15.05
C GLY A 137 -3.26 9.64 -13.82
N THR A 138 -4.04 9.92 -12.79
CA THR A 138 -3.57 10.47 -11.52
C THR A 138 -3.94 9.55 -10.38
N LEU A 139 -2.92 9.15 -9.63
CA LEU A 139 -3.06 8.48 -8.33
C LEU A 139 -3.21 9.55 -7.25
N THR A 140 -4.35 9.54 -6.58
CA THR A 140 -4.64 10.41 -5.43
C THR A 140 -4.49 9.60 -4.16
N GLY A 141 -3.66 10.08 -3.23
CA GLY A 141 -3.49 9.52 -1.90
C GLY A 141 -4.03 10.48 -0.85
N HIS A 142 -4.78 9.94 0.10
CA HIS A 142 -5.37 10.69 1.21
C HIS A 142 -4.91 10.08 2.54
N ILE A 143 -4.60 10.91 3.53
CA ILE A 143 -4.33 10.48 4.91
C ILE A 143 -5.49 10.87 5.82
N SER A 144 -6.06 9.91 6.53
CA SER A 144 -7.09 10.17 7.53
C SER A 144 -6.50 10.75 8.81
N TYR A 145 -7.34 11.38 9.63
CA TYR A 145 -6.99 11.78 11.01
C TYR A 145 -6.63 10.60 11.93
N THR A 146 -6.71 9.35 11.47
CA THR A 146 -6.23 8.15 12.19
C THR A 146 -4.86 7.66 11.72
N GLY A 147 -4.27 8.31 10.71
CA GLY A 147 -2.98 7.94 10.11
C GLY A 147 -3.09 6.85 9.04
N SER A 148 -4.31 6.51 8.60
CA SER A 148 -4.55 5.52 7.57
C SER A 148 -4.48 6.18 6.19
N PHE A 149 -3.82 5.54 5.24
CA PHE A 149 -3.74 6.02 3.86
C PHE A 149 -4.73 5.27 2.98
N THR A 150 -5.40 5.99 2.10
CA THR A 150 -6.29 5.44 1.07
C THR A 150 -5.91 6.00 -0.30
N PHE A 151 -6.21 5.25 -1.36
CA PHE A 151 -5.84 5.62 -2.72
C PHE A 151 -7.03 5.52 -3.66
N ASP A 152 -7.07 6.43 -4.63
CA ASP A 152 -7.94 6.37 -5.80
C ASP A 152 -7.14 6.68 -7.07
N PHE A 153 -7.62 6.19 -8.22
CA PHE A 153 -6.98 6.44 -9.51
C PHE A 153 -7.99 6.98 -10.51
N SER A 154 -7.66 8.13 -11.12
CA SER A 154 -8.53 8.84 -12.05
C SER A 154 -7.87 9.06 -13.41
N GLU A 155 -8.69 9.19 -14.45
CA GLU A 155 -8.33 9.52 -15.84
C GLU A 155 -8.99 10.81 -16.27
#